data_AF-A0A3B0YR77-F1
#
_entry.id   AF-A0A3B0YR77-F1
#
_cell.length_a   1.000
_cell.length_b   1.000
_cell.length_c   1.000
_cell.angle_alpha   90.00
_cell.angle_beta   90.00
_cell.angle_gamma   90.00
#
_symmetry.space_group_name_H-M   'P 1'
#
loop_
_entity.id
_entity.type
_entity.pdbx_description
1 polymer ?
#
loop_
_entity_poly.entity_id
_entity_poly.type
_entity_poly.pdbx_seq_one_letter_code
_entity_poly.pdbx_strand_id
1 'polypeptide(L)'
;MLLLLVTNHWVYAKCGQVAPGYEQKSTMYVVCRDLNVNNKREATLLIKKVMSQYSGPPDEIVIHFVKSKSSIGEAKPTAQESVGYYYTHNNRLLIWPKIKSKAKVFILSVE
;
A
#
# COMPACT_ATOMS: atom_id res chain seq x y z
N MET A 1 10.48 -26.01 -33.66
CA MET A 1 9.35 -25.61 -32.80
C MET A 1 9.95 -24.98 -31.54
N LEU A 2 10.12 -23.66 -31.56
CA LEU A 2 10.84 -22.92 -30.51
C LEU A 2 9.85 -22.60 -29.38
N LEU A 3 9.99 -23.25 -28.21
CA LEU A 3 9.21 -22.94 -27.02
C LEU A 3 9.67 -21.58 -26.49
N LEU A 4 8.90 -20.52 -26.77
CA LEU A 4 9.05 -19.23 -26.11
C LEU A 4 8.58 -19.38 -24.66
N LEU A 5 9.54 -19.58 -23.75
CA LEU A 5 9.34 -19.39 -22.32
C LEU A 5 9.06 -17.91 -22.08
N VAL A 6 7.79 -17.53 -22.11
CA VAL A 6 7.32 -16.24 -21.58
C VAL A 6 7.52 -16.32 -20.07
N THR A 7 8.69 -15.91 -19.61
CA THR A 7 8.92 -15.64 -18.19
C THR A 7 8.03 -14.45 -17.84
N ASN A 8 6.86 -14.75 -17.27
CA ASN A 8 6.03 -13.79 -16.59
C ASN A 8 6.85 -13.24 -15.41
N HIS A 9 7.69 -12.25 -15.67
CA HIS A 9 8.19 -11.36 -14.65
C HIS A 9 6.97 -10.59 -14.15
N TRP A 10 6.35 -11.08 -13.07
CA TRP A 10 5.36 -10.33 -12.32
C TRP A 10 6.12 -9.20 -11.63
N VAL A 11 6.41 -8.16 -12.42
CA VAL A 11 6.92 -6.88 -11.96
C VAL A 11 5.97 -6.40 -10.87
N TYR A 12 6.57 -6.15 -9.70
CA TYR A 12 6.26 -5.30 -8.54
C TYR A 12 5.17 -4.19 -8.64
N ALA A 13 4.20 -4.29 -9.56
CA ALA A 13 3.37 -3.19 -10.04
C ALA A 13 2.04 -3.00 -9.30
N LYS A 14 1.64 -3.90 -8.38
CA LYS A 14 0.24 -3.91 -7.87
C LYS A 14 -0.02 -3.09 -6.61
N CYS A 15 0.99 -2.76 -5.82
CA CYS A 15 0.79 -2.08 -4.54
C CYS A 15 0.66 -0.54 -4.66
N GLY A 16 0.53 -0.01 -5.88
CA GLY A 16 0.47 1.43 -6.12
C GLY A 16 -0.86 1.93 -6.66
N GLN A 17 -1.92 1.11 -6.66
CA GLN A 17 -3.22 1.46 -7.21
C GLN A 17 -4.27 1.49 -6.10
N VAL A 18 -5.00 2.60 -6.02
CA VAL A 18 -6.12 2.76 -5.09
C VAL A 18 -7.30 1.91 -5.56
N ALA A 19 -8.00 1.31 -4.61
CA ALA A 19 -9.24 0.60 -4.87
C ALA A 19 -10.31 1.55 -5.43
N PRO A 20 -10.98 1.19 -6.54
CA PRO A 20 -12.03 2.03 -7.12
C PRO A 20 -13.10 2.44 -6.10
N GLY A 21 -13.44 3.73 -6.07
CA GLY A 21 -14.44 4.30 -5.17
C GLY A 21 -13.87 4.84 -3.85
N TYR A 22 -12.56 4.71 -3.64
CA TYR A 22 -11.86 5.18 -2.44
C TYR A 22 -10.90 6.34 -2.70
N GLU A 23 -10.77 6.81 -3.95
CA GLU A 23 -9.90 7.91 -4.35
C GLU A 23 -10.28 9.27 -3.74
N GLN A 24 -11.51 9.42 -3.25
CA GLN A 24 -12.02 10.65 -2.62
C GLN A 24 -12.30 10.48 -1.13
N LYS A 25 -11.87 9.36 -0.53
CA LYS A 25 -12.16 9.02 0.86
C LYS A 25 -10.91 9.25 1.72
N SER A 26 -11.10 9.74 2.94
CA SER A 26 -10.04 9.88 3.95
C SER A 26 -9.45 8.54 4.38
N THR A 27 -10.12 7.43 4.04
CA THR A 27 -9.58 6.07 4.14
C THR A 27 -9.49 5.47 2.75
N MET A 28 -8.26 5.24 2.28
CA MET A 28 -7.95 4.64 1.00
C MET A 28 -7.51 3.19 1.19
N TYR A 29 -7.79 2.34 0.19
CA TYR A 29 -7.37 0.94 0.20
C TYR A 29 -6.52 0.63 -1.02
N VAL A 30 -5.48 -0.17 -0.83
CA VAL A 30 -4.60 -0.67 -1.88
C VAL A 30 -4.51 -2.18 -1.74
N VAL A 31 -4.86 -2.91 -2.80
CA VAL A 31 -4.77 -4.38 -2.79
C VAL A 31 -3.34 -4.80 -3.13
N CYS A 32 -2.63 -5.28 -2.13
CA CYS A 32 -1.23 -5.63 -2.14
C CYS A 32 -1.00 -6.93 -1.36
N ARG A 33 -0.70 -8.03 -2.07
CA ARG A 33 -0.45 -9.34 -1.42
C ARG A 33 0.77 -9.32 -0.50
N ASP A 34 1.78 -8.55 -0.87
CA ASP A 34 3.03 -8.41 -0.12
C ASP A 34 3.58 -7.00 -0.36
N LEU A 35 3.78 -6.26 0.74
CA LEU A 35 4.28 -4.90 0.70
C LEU A 35 5.80 -4.93 0.99
N ASN A 36 6.58 -5.24 -0.04
CA ASN A 36 8.02 -5.39 0.10
C ASN A 36 8.77 -4.09 -0.20
N VAL A 37 8.82 -3.18 0.76
CA VAL A 37 9.60 -1.94 0.69
C VAL A 37 10.88 -2.09 1.51
N ASN A 38 12.02 -1.77 0.91
CA ASN A 38 13.34 -2.03 1.49
C ASN A 38 13.98 -0.80 2.12
N ASN A 39 13.63 0.40 1.66
CA ASN A 39 14.22 1.65 2.12
C ASN A 39 13.24 2.82 2.09
N LYS A 40 13.62 3.94 2.72
CA LYS A 40 12.80 5.15 2.81
C LYS A 40 12.46 5.73 1.42
N ARG A 41 13.38 5.67 0.45
CA ARG A 41 13.14 6.20 -0.89
C ARG A 41 12.01 5.45 -1.61
N GLU A 42 12.05 4.11 -1.57
CA GLU A 42 10.98 3.25 -2.11
C GLU A 42 9.64 3.53 -1.40
N ALA A 43 9.66 3.65 -0.07
CA ALA A 43 8.48 3.99 0.72
C ALA A 43 7.87 5.33 0.28
N THR A 44 8.69 6.37 0.16
CA THR A 44 8.24 7.70 -0.29
C THR A 44 7.67 7.66 -1.70
N LEU A 45 8.33 6.98 -2.65
CA LEU A 45 7.84 6.88 -4.03
C LEU A 45 6.51 6.13 -4.11
N LEU A 46 6.35 5.07 -3.31
CA LEU A 46 5.10 4.33 -3.21
C LEU A 46 3.97 5.23 -2.69
N ILE A 47 4.19 5.92 -1.57
CA ILE A 47 3.16 6.78 -0.98
C ILE A 47 2.84 7.95 -1.90
N LYS A 48 3.82 8.59 -2.54
CA LYS A 48 3.58 9.63 -3.55
C LYS A 48 2.71 9.11 -4.70
N LYS A 49 2.98 7.91 -5.20
CA LYS A 49 2.17 7.29 -6.27
C LYS A 49 0.74 6.98 -5.84
N VAL A 50 0.52 6.51 -4.60
CA VAL A 50 -0.84 6.24 -4.11
C VAL A 50 -1.57 7.55 -3.86
N MET A 51 -0.92 8.52 -3.22
CA MET A 51 -1.49 9.84 -2.93
C MET A 51 -1.76 10.66 -4.18
N SER A 52 -1.04 10.46 -5.29
CA SER A 52 -1.35 11.15 -6.56
C SER A 52 -2.69 10.72 -7.18
N GLN A 53 -3.32 9.67 -6.67
CA GLN A 53 -4.67 9.25 -7.06
C GLN A 53 -5.74 9.83 -6.14
N TYR A 54 -5.36 10.42 -5.01
CA TYR A 54 -6.30 11.07 -4.13
C TYR A 54 -6.86 12.33 -4.81
N SER A 55 -8.19 12.44 -4.82
CA SER A 55 -8.93 13.54 -5.44
C SER A 55 -10.00 14.14 -4.51
N GLY A 56 -9.96 13.76 -3.23
CA GLY A 56 -10.82 14.36 -2.21
C GLY A 56 -10.29 15.71 -1.69
N PRO A 57 -10.99 16.33 -0.73
CA PRO A 57 -10.55 17.57 -0.10
C PRO A 57 -9.24 17.38 0.68
N PRO A 58 -8.44 18.43 0.92
CA PRO A 58 -7.29 18.35 1.82
C PRO A 58 -7.73 17.89 3.22
N ASP A 59 -7.31 16.69 3.62
CA ASP A 59 -7.71 16.04 4.87
C ASP A 59 -6.62 15.07 5.34
N GLU A 60 -6.77 14.52 6.54
CA GLU A 60 -5.96 13.43 7.04
C GLU A 60 -6.35 12.12 6.37
N ILE A 61 -5.38 11.48 5.71
CA ILE A 61 -5.61 10.29 4.90
C ILE A 61 -4.91 9.09 5.53
N VAL A 62 -5.67 8.00 5.68
CA VAL A 62 -5.17 6.68 6.03
C VAL A 62 -5.20 5.81 4.78
N ILE A 63 -4.08 5.17 4.45
CA ILE A 63 -3.99 4.23 3.33
C ILE A 63 -3.76 2.83 3.90
N HIS A 64 -4.72 1.93 3.72
CA HIS A 64 -4.57 0.51 4.08
C HIS A 64 -4.02 -0.29 2.91
N PHE A 65 -2.97 -1.06 3.16
CA PHE A 65 -2.47 -2.07 2.23
C PHE A 65 -2.99 -3.44 2.67
N VAL A 66 -3.85 -4.04 1.85
CA VAL A 66 -4.57 -5.28 2.16
C VAL A 66 -4.30 -6.38 1.14
N LYS A 67 -4.26 -7.66 1.56
CA LYS A 67 -3.93 -8.78 0.66
C LYS A 67 -5.00 -9.08 -0.37
N SER A 68 -6.26 -8.87 -0.02
CA SER A 68 -7.41 -9.25 -0.83
C SER A 68 -8.43 -8.11 -0.94
N LYS A 69 -9.30 -8.22 -1.96
CA LYS A 69 -10.38 -7.26 -2.18
C LYS A 69 -11.49 -7.36 -1.13
N SER A 70 -11.67 -8.52 -0.49
CA SER A 70 -12.70 -8.71 0.53
C SER A 70 -12.49 -7.84 1.77
N SER A 71 -11.26 -7.41 2.01
CA SER A 71 -10.88 -6.58 3.16
C SER A 71 -11.01 -5.08 2.90
N ILE A 72 -11.48 -4.68 1.70
CA ILE A 72 -11.75 -3.28 1.36
C ILE A 72 -12.99 -2.82 2.13
N GLY A 73 -12.91 -1.65 2.76
CA GLY A 73 -13.99 -1.07 3.55
C GLY A 73 -14.07 -1.59 4.99
N GLU A 74 -13.23 -2.57 5.37
CA GLU A 74 -13.09 -2.95 6.77
C GLU A 74 -12.39 -1.83 7.55
N ALA A 75 -13.01 -1.34 8.62
CA ALA A 75 -12.43 -0.31 9.47
C ALA A 75 -11.12 -0.76 10.14
N LYS A 76 -10.98 -2.07 10.37
CA LYS A 76 -9.76 -2.71 10.89
C LYS A 76 -9.54 -4.03 10.18
N PRO A 77 -8.80 -4.04 9.06
CA PRO A 77 -8.48 -5.27 8.36
C PRO A 77 -7.82 -6.28 9.32
N THR A 78 -8.19 -7.55 9.19
CA THR A 78 -7.61 -8.59 10.04
C THR A 78 -6.08 -8.59 9.93
N ALA A 79 -5.41 -9.04 10.97
CA ALA A 79 -3.96 -9.04 10.97
C ALA A 79 -3.37 -10.03 9.94
N GLN A 80 -4.17 -10.95 9.39
CA GLN A 80 -3.80 -11.82 8.27
C GLN A 80 -3.90 -11.08 6.94
N GLU A 81 -4.86 -10.17 6.81
CA GLU A 81 -5.16 -9.44 5.59
C GLU A 81 -4.44 -8.10 5.47
N SER A 82 -4.04 -7.49 6.59
CA SER A 82 -3.26 -6.27 6.61
C SER A 82 -1.78 -6.54 6.36
N VAL A 83 -1.19 -5.88 5.35
CA VAL A 83 0.27 -5.91 5.10
C VAL A 83 0.96 -4.59 5.42
N GLY A 84 0.18 -3.52 5.60
CA GLY A 84 0.70 -2.23 6.06
C GLY A 84 -0.38 -1.16 6.11
N TYR A 85 -0.04 -0.03 6.71
CA TYR A 85 -0.81 1.20 6.52
C TYR A 85 0.08 2.43 6.56
N TYR A 86 -0.38 3.48 5.90
CA TYR A 86 0.20 4.81 5.97
C TYR A 86 -0.81 5.80 6.56
N TYR A 87 -0.34 6.80 7.30
CA TYR A 87 -1.18 7.87 7.83
C TYR A 87 -0.50 9.22 7.62
N THR A 88 -1.19 10.17 6.98
CA THR A 88 -0.61 11.48 6.64
C THR A 88 -0.32 12.33 7.87
N HIS A 89 -1.11 12.23 8.95
CA HIS A 89 -0.93 13.04 10.16
C HIS A 89 0.48 12.91 10.75
N ASN A 90 1.03 11.70 10.77
CA ASN A 90 2.36 11.44 11.32
C ASN A 90 3.39 11.07 10.23
N ASN A 91 2.98 11.06 8.96
CA ASN A 91 3.75 10.61 7.80
C ASN A 91 4.43 9.25 8.02
N ARG A 92 3.78 8.32 8.75
CA ARG A 92 4.35 7.00 9.05
C ARG A 92 3.76 5.93 8.14
N LEU A 93 4.63 5.21 7.44
CA LEU A 93 4.30 3.94 6.81
C LEU A 93 4.73 2.81 7.72
N LEU A 94 3.76 2.02 8.18
CA LEU A 94 3.98 0.79 8.92
C LEU A 94 3.78 -0.41 7.98
N ILE A 95 4.74 -1.33 7.97
CA ILE A 95 4.69 -2.53 7.13
C ILE A 95 4.85 -3.75 8.04
N TRP A 96 3.91 -4.68 7.93
CA TRP A 96 4.02 -5.98 8.60
C TRP A 96 4.62 -7.00 7.62
N PRO A 97 5.87 -7.44 7.83
CA PRO A 97 6.35 -8.61 7.10
C PRO A 97 5.58 -9.85 7.54
N LYS A 98 5.75 -10.95 6.79
CA LYS A 98 5.14 -12.26 7.08
C LYS A 98 5.33 -12.72 8.54
N ILE A 99 6.37 -12.21 9.22
CA ILE A 99 6.60 -12.37 10.66
C ILE A 99 6.22 -11.07 11.38
N LYS A 100 5.03 -11.03 12.00
CA LYS A 100 4.44 -9.81 12.59
C LYS A 100 5.31 -9.10 13.65
N SER A 101 6.18 -9.82 14.35
CA SER A 101 7.08 -9.24 15.37
C SER A 101 8.18 -8.35 14.79
N LYS A 102 8.30 -8.24 13.46
CA LYS A 102 9.31 -7.43 12.77
C LYS A 102 8.69 -6.31 11.94
N ALA A 103 7.71 -5.60 12.48
CA ALA A 103 7.14 -4.45 11.79
C ALA A 103 8.24 -3.46 11.37
N LYS A 104 8.27 -3.09 10.08
CA LYS A 104 9.15 -2.03 9.57
C LYS A 104 8.38 -0.72 9.62
N VAL A 105 9.02 0.31 10.14
CA VAL A 105 8.44 1.66 10.24
C VAL A 105 9.29 2.62 9.43
N PHE A 106 8.66 3.33 8.50
CA PHE A 106 9.29 4.42 7.77
C PHE A 106 8.60 5.73 8.14
N ILE A 107 9.38 6.70 8.62
CA ILE A 107 8.93 8.09 8.78
C ILE A 107 9.28 8.81 7.49
N LEU A 108 8.25 9.23 6.76
CA LEU A 108 8.37 9.81 5.44
C LEU A 108 8.38 11.33 5.53
N SER A 109 9.15 11.92 4.63
CA SER A 109 9.11 13.36 4.35
C SER A 109 8.38 13.45 3.02
N VAL A 110 7.08 13.75 3.06
CA VAL A 110 6.28 13.95 1.85
C VAL A 110 6.27 15.45 1.61
N GLU A 111 7.39 15.95 1.11
CA GLU A 111 7.50 17.27 0.48
C GLU A 111 6.88 17.23 -0.92
#